data_AF-A0A7Y2AC10-F1
#
_entry.id   AF-A0A7Y2AC10-F1
#
_cell.length_a   1.000
_cell.length_b   1.000
_cell.length_c   1.000
_cell.angle_alpha   90.00
_cell.angle_beta   90.00
_cell.angle_gamma   90.00
#
_symmetry.space_group_name_H-M   'P 1'
#
loop_
_entity.id
_entity.type
_entity.pdbx_description
1 polymer ?
#
loop_
_entity_poly.entity_id
_entity_poly.type
_entity_poly.pdbx_seq_one_letter_code
_entity_poly.pdbx_strand_id
1 'polypeptide(L)'
;MVRTYGNRAKSLYRTLVAIAIVVLLVLLSSFAFIRFDLTEEKRHTLTPSSIELLEDLEDIVFVKVYLKGEYPAEFKRLEQAIRERLDEMKAFAGDNLEYEFINPSESDNRDERNEFYQYLQDSGLQYTNITFQTKDGVSEKIIFPGALITYRNQTMPVQLLKSNERAVDPEMINNSVNNLEYEFSHTIRRILMDKTPSIAFIQGHGENSRMETSDAEILLSESYVVTRVTIDGQLDALSIPIDDDGKRRLNKYDMLIISDPDSAFSDADRFMIDQFIMKGGKVIWCVDPLVADMDSLRNSQQTMAFKRELGIEEMLFQYGARLENNMLLDRSCAPIGITTGMMGNQPQIEMFPWYFKPVIVPRDPH
;
A
#
# COMPACT_ATOMS: atom_id res chain seq x y z
N MET A 1 -42.36 -2.14 -71.09
CA MET A 1 -43.04 -2.76 -69.93
C MET A 1 -42.22 -3.98 -69.49
N VAL A 2 -41.31 -3.84 -68.52
CA VAL A 2 -40.76 -4.97 -67.73
C VAL A 2 -40.50 -4.46 -66.31
N ARG A 3 -41.17 -5.11 -65.35
CA ARG A 3 -41.22 -4.79 -63.91
C ARG A 3 -39.90 -5.15 -63.21
N THR A 4 -39.24 -4.18 -62.58
CA THR A 4 -38.11 -4.39 -61.66
C THR A 4 -38.58 -4.63 -60.21
N TYR A 5 -39.33 -5.71 -59.98
CA TYR A 5 -39.77 -6.09 -58.62
C TYR A 5 -38.74 -6.94 -57.85
N GLY A 6 -37.70 -7.46 -58.51
CA GLY A 6 -36.70 -8.36 -57.88
C GLY A 6 -35.68 -7.69 -56.94
N ASN A 7 -35.48 -6.37 -57.05
CA ASN A 7 -34.44 -5.69 -56.27
C ASN A 7 -34.90 -5.25 -54.87
N ARG A 8 -36.20 -5.00 -54.67
CA ARG A 8 -36.75 -4.59 -53.37
C ARG A 8 -36.84 -5.74 -52.37
N ALA A 9 -37.17 -6.95 -52.83
CA ALA A 9 -37.18 -8.14 -51.98
C ALA A 9 -35.76 -8.54 -51.53
N LYS A 10 -34.77 -8.43 -52.43
CA LYS A 10 -33.35 -8.66 -52.09
C LYS A 10 -32.80 -7.60 -51.15
N SER A 11 -33.19 -6.33 -51.28
CA SER A 11 -32.78 -5.28 -50.34
C SER A 11 -33.41 -5.49 -48.96
N LEU A 12 -34.70 -5.84 -48.90
CA LEU A 12 -35.40 -6.10 -47.65
C LEU A 12 -34.81 -7.29 -46.89
N TYR A 13 -34.48 -8.38 -47.60
CA TYR A 13 -33.80 -9.53 -47.02
C TYR A 13 -32.42 -9.17 -46.44
N ARG A 14 -31.62 -8.38 -47.16
CA ARG A 14 -30.31 -7.91 -46.68
C ARG A 14 -30.44 -7.03 -45.42
N THR A 15 -31.42 -6.14 -45.39
CA THR A 15 -31.67 -5.30 -44.21
C THR A 15 -32.10 -6.14 -43.00
N LEU A 16 -32.98 -7.13 -43.19
CA LEU A 16 -33.41 -8.02 -42.11
C LEU A 16 -32.26 -8.88 -41.57
N VAL A 17 -31.41 -9.41 -42.43
CA VAL A 17 -30.21 -10.16 -42.02
C VAL A 17 -29.23 -9.25 -41.27
N ALA A 18 -29.01 -8.02 -41.73
CA ALA A 18 -28.14 -7.08 -41.03
C ALA A 18 -28.68 -6.72 -39.62
N ILE A 19 -29.99 -6.50 -39.50
CA ILE A 19 -30.62 -6.25 -38.20
C ILE A 19 -30.50 -7.49 -37.30
N ALA A 20 -30.74 -8.69 -37.82
CA ALA A 20 -30.60 -9.92 -37.07
C ALA A 20 -29.16 -10.14 -36.56
N ILE A 21 -28.15 -9.81 -37.38
CA ILE A 21 -26.73 -9.87 -36.97
C ILE A 21 -26.45 -8.84 -35.88
N VAL A 22 -26.94 -7.61 -35.99
CA VAL A 22 -26.75 -6.58 -34.94
C VAL A 22 -27.40 -7.02 -33.63
N VAL A 23 -28.64 -7.53 -33.69
CA VAL A 23 -29.34 -8.05 -32.51
C VAL A 23 -28.57 -9.25 -31.90
N LEU A 24 -28.08 -10.16 -32.74
CA LEU A 24 -27.29 -11.30 -32.28
C LEU A 24 -25.97 -10.85 -31.63
N LEU A 25 -25.30 -9.85 -32.19
CA LEU A 25 -24.08 -9.27 -31.62
C LEU A 25 -24.34 -8.59 -30.29
N VAL A 26 -25.46 -7.88 -30.14
CA VAL A 26 -25.88 -7.27 -28.87
C VAL A 26 -26.21 -8.34 -27.82
N LEU A 27 -26.86 -9.44 -28.22
CA LEU A 27 -27.15 -10.56 -27.32
C LEU A 27 -25.87 -11.32 -26.92
N LEU A 28 -24.96 -11.59 -27.86
CA LEU A 28 -23.68 -12.22 -27.57
C LEU A 28 -22.77 -11.31 -26.72
N SER A 29 -22.84 -10.00 -26.94
CA SER A 29 -22.20 -8.99 -26.10
C SER A 29 -22.68 -9.01 -24.64
N SER A 30 -23.93 -9.41 -24.37
CA SER A 30 -24.40 -9.57 -22.98
C SER A 30 -23.92 -10.86 -22.30
N PHE A 31 -23.43 -11.84 -23.06
CA PHE A 31 -22.88 -13.10 -22.49
C PHE A 31 -21.35 -13.10 -22.39
N ALA A 32 -20.66 -12.34 -23.24
CA ALA A 32 -19.21 -12.18 -23.18
C ALA A 32 -18.86 -10.87 -22.44
N PHE A 33 -18.69 -10.94 -21.12
CA PHE A 33 -18.14 -9.87 -20.29
C PHE A 33 -16.62 -9.68 -20.53
N ILE A 34 -16.22 -9.49 -21.79
CA ILE A 34 -14.85 -9.08 -22.12
C ILE A 34 -14.91 -7.61 -22.49
N ARG A 35 -14.78 -6.74 -21.47
CA ARG A 35 -14.52 -5.32 -21.67
C ARG A 35 -13.10 -5.16 -22.21
N PHE A 36 -12.94 -5.00 -23.52
CA PHE A 36 -11.70 -4.48 -24.06
C PHE A 36 -11.64 -2.97 -23.77
N ASP A 37 -10.83 -2.58 -22.78
CA ASP A 37 -10.48 -1.18 -22.55
C ASP A 37 -9.56 -0.70 -23.69
N LEU A 38 -10.07 0.19 -24.54
CA LEU A 38 -9.36 0.82 -25.65
C LEU A 38 -8.76 2.18 -25.27
N THR A 39 -8.78 2.56 -23.98
CA THR A 39 -8.07 3.75 -23.52
C THR A 39 -6.57 3.48 -23.48
N GLU A 40 -5.78 4.49 -23.88
CA GLU A 40 -4.32 4.42 -24.03
C GLU A 40 -3.57 4.03 -22.74
N GLU A 41 -4.25 4.11 -21.58
CA GLU A 41 -3.67 3.89 -20.26
C GLU A 41 -4.24 2.69 -19.48
N LYS A 42 -5.22 1.92 -20.01
CA LYS A 42 -5.87 0.80 -19.29
C LYS A 42 -6.34 1.13 -17.85
N ARG A 43 -6.62 2.40 -17.54
CA ARG A 43 -6.94 2.89 -16.18
C ARG A 43 -8.18 2.24 -15.56
N HIS A 44 -8.98 1.53 -16.34
CA HIS A 44 -10.21 0.88 -15.91
C HIS A 44 -10.11 -0.66 -15.84
N THR A 45 -8.89 -1.20 -15.72
CA THR A 45 -8.66 -2.65 -15.58
C THR A 45 -7.91 -2.94 -14.31
N LEU A 46 -8.32 -3.99 -13.59
CA LEU A 46 -7.59 -4.48 -12.42
C LEU A 46 -6.17 -4.87 -12.81
N THR A 47 -5.22 -4.66 -11.89
CA THR A 47 -3.85 -5.12 -12.06
C THR A 47 -3.79 -6.66 -12.11
N PRO A 48 -2.79 -7.25 -12.79
CA PRO A 48 -2.63 -8.71 -12.83
C PRO A 48 -2.57 -9.35 -11.43
N SER A 49 -1.94 -8.68 -10.46
CA SER A 49 -1.85 -9.19 -9.09
C SER A 49 -3.19 -9.17 -8.35
N SER A 50 -4.08 -8.23 -8.67
CA SER A 50 -5.44 -8.20 -8.12
C SER A 50 -6.31 -9.30 -8.74
N ILE A 51 -6.14 -9.57 -10.03
CA ILE A 51 -6.86 -10.64 -10.73
C ILE A 51 -6.48 -12.01 -10.15
N GLU A 52 -5.18 -12.31 -10.04
CA GLU A 52 -4.68 -13.57 -9.46
C GLU A 52 -5.22 -13.78 -8.03
N LEU A 53 -5.19 -12.73 -7.20
CA LEU A 53 -5.76 -12.76 -5.85
C LEU A 53 -7.25 -13.13 -5.81
N LEU A 54 -8.03 -12.62 -6.77
CA LEU A 54 -9.47 -12.83 -6.82
C LEU A 54 -9.84 -14.22 -7.37
N GLU A 55 -9.07 -14.71 -8.36
CA GLU A 55 -9.25 -16.05 -8.92
C GLU A 55 -8.89 -17.15 -7.91
N ASP A 56 -7.94 -16.88 -7.01
CA ASP A 56 -7.48 -17.81 -5.97
C ASP A 56 -8.39 -17.85 -4.72
N LEU A 57 -9.51 -17.12 -4.70
CA LEU A 57 -10.44 -17.14 -3.56
C LEU A 57 -11.07 -18.53 -3.40
N GLU A 58 -10.86 -19.16 -2.25
CA GLU A 58 -11.42 -20.49 -1.94
C GLU A 58 -12.81 -20.46 -1.28
N ASP A 59 -13.21 -19.32 -0.71
CA ASP A 59 -14.44 -19.15 0.06
C ASP A 59 -14.98 -17.71 -0.09
N ILE A 60 -16.21 -17.46 0.35
CA ILE A 60 -16.90 -16.20 0.12
C ILE A 60 -16.27 -15.07 0.95
N VAL A 61 -15.79 -14.04 0.24
CA VAL A 61 -15.47 -12.72 0.79
C VAL A 61 -16.72 -11.85 0.70
N PHE A 62 -17.22 -11.37 1.82
CA PHE A 62 -18.40 -10.52 1.89
C PHE A 62 -18.04 -9.08 2.26
N VAL A 63 -18.35 -8.11 1.39
CA VAL A 63 -18.02 -6.69 1.56
C VAL A 63 -19.26 -5.88 1.89
N LYS A 64 -19.35 -5.34 3.10
CA LYS A 64 -20.41 -4.41 3.52
C LYS A 64 -19.94 -2.97 3.39
N VAL A 65 -20.46 -2.23 2.42
CA VAL A 65 -20.11 -0.82 2.18
C VAL A 65 -21.10 0.10 2.88
N TYR A 66 -20.61 1.01 3.73
CA TYR A 66 -21.45 1.89 4.57
C TYR A 66 -21.68 3.28 3.96
N LEU A 67 -21.73 3.35 2.63
CA LEU A 67 -21.92 4.58 1.87
C LEU A 67 -23.16 4.47 0.99
N LYS A 68 -24.34 4.49 1.62
CA LYS A 68 -25.63 4.50 0.92
C LYS A 68 -26.55 5.55 1.53
N GLY A 69 -27.15 6.38 0.70
CA GLY A 69 -28.09 7.39 1.15
C GLY A 69 -28.22 8.54 0.17
N GLU A 70 -28.90 9.61 0.57
CA GLU A 70 -28.96 10.84 -0.22
C GLU A 70 -27.82 11.78 0.20
N TYR A 71 -26.80 11.86 -0.65
CA TYR A 71 -25.57 12.63 -0.45
C TYR A 71 -25.32 13.59 -1.63
N PRO A 72 -24.43 14.58 -1.47
CA PRO A 72 -23.95 15.42 -2.55
C PRO A 72 -23.36 14.62 -3.73
N ALA A 73 -23.28 15.26 -4.89
CA ALA A 73 -22.86 14.63 -6.14
C ALA A 73 -21.49 13.95 -6.03
N GLU A 74 -20.59 14.51 -5.23
CA GLU A 74 -19.23 14.03 -5.05
C GLU A 74 -19.19 12.69 -4.31
N PHE A 75 -19.99 12.52 -3.25
CA PHE A 75 -20.12 11.25 -2.52
C PHE A 75 -20.93 10.22 -3.30
N LYS A 76 -21.89 10.67 -4.11
CA LYS A 76 -22.60 9.80 -5.05
C LYS A 76 -21.67 9.25 -6.13
N ARG A 77 -20.72 10.05 -6.60
CA ARG A 77 -19.66 9.60 -7.50
C ARG A 77 -18.75 8.57 -6.82
N LEU A 78 -18.40 8.77 -5.55
CA LEU A 78 -17.62 7.79 -4.78
C LEU A 78 -18.39 6.47 -4.59
N GLU A 79 -19.66 6.53 -4.19
CA GLU A 79 -20.54 5.35 -4.07
C GLU A 79 -20.59 4.57 -5.39
N GLN A 80 -20.77 5.26 -6.51
CA GLN A 80 -20.80 4.66 -7.83
C GLN A 80 -19.46 4.03 -8.22
N ALA A 81 -18.35 4.72 -7.98
CA ALA A 81 -17.01 4.20 -8.26
C ALA A 81 -16.67 2.95 -7.43
N ILE A 82 -17.09 2.91 -6.16
CA ILE A 82 -16.94 1.73 -5.31
C ILE A 82 -17.74 0.56 -5.88
N ARG A 83 -18.98 0.80 -6.29
CA ARG A 83 -19.84 -0.22 -6.91
C ARG A 83 -19.22 -0.77 -8.17
N GLU A 84 -18.79 0.11 -9.08
CA GLU A 84 -18.14 -0.28 -10.33
C GLU A 84 -16.88 -1.10 -10.06
N ARG A 85 -16.06 -0.71 -9.08
CA ARG A 85 -14.84 -1.45 -8.72
C ARG A 85 -15.16 -2.83 -8.15
N LEU A 86 -16.14 -2.94 -7.26
CA LEU A 86 -16.56 -4.23 -6.69
C LEU A 86 -17.23 -5.13 -7.74
N ASP A 87 -17.98 -4.57 -8.69
CA ASP A 87 -18.53 -5.32 -9.83
C ASP A 87 -17.40 -5.88 -10.71
N GLU A 88 -16.36 -5.10 -10.98
CA GLU A 88 -15.18 -5.57 -11.71
C GLU A 88 -14.46 -6.69 -10.96
N MET A 89 -14.22 -6.53 -9.65
CA MET A 89 -13.59 -7.57 -8.83
C MET A 89 -14.44 -8.84 -8.76
N LYS A 90 -15.76 -8.70 -8.65
CA LYS A 90 -16.71 -9.82 -8.61
C LYS A 90 -16.71 -10.59 -9.93
N ALA A 91 -16.50 -9.92 -11.07
CA ALA A 91 -16.42 -10.59 -12.36
C ALA A 91 -15.25 -11.60 -12.45
N PHE A 92 -14.15 -11.37 -11.71
CA PHE A 92 -13.01 -12.30 -11.63
C PHE A 92 -13.15 -13.32 -10.49
N ALA A 93 -13.64 -12.88 -9.32
CA ALA A 93 -13.84 -13.76 -8.16
C ALA A 93 -15.03 -14.73 -8.30
N GLY A 94 -15.99 -14.44 -9.19
CA GLY A 94 -17.22 -15.20 -9.31
C GLY A 94 -18.09 -15.11 -8.05
N ASP A 95 -18.60 -16.27 -7.61
CA ASP A 95 -19.46 -16.37 -6.43
C ASP A 95 -18.69 -16.21 -5.10
N ASN A 96 -17.35 -16.17 -5.15
CA ASN A 96 -16.51 -16.02 -3.96
C ASN A 96 -16.31 -14.55 -3.54
N LEU A 97 -16.91 -13.59 -4.24
CA LEU A 97 -16.99 -12.19 -3.81
C LEU A 97 -18.43 -11.69 -3.88
N GLU A 98 -18.96 -11.31 -2.73
CA GLU A 98 -20.29 -10.74 -2.60
C GLU A 98 -20.22 -9.40 -1.87
N TYR A 99 -21.12 -8.48 -2.18
CA TYR A 99 -21.12 -7.18 -1.54
C TYR A 99 -22.52 -6.58 -1.40
N GLU A 100 -22.70 -5.73 -0.38
CA GLU A 100 -23.91 -4.96 -0.17
C GLU A 100 -23.62 -3.52 0.26
N PHE A 101 -24.54 -2.62 -0.05
CA PHE A 101 -24.48 -1.23 0.37
C PHE A 101 -25.52 -0.98 1.46
N ILE A 102 -25.07 -0.47 2.60
CA ILE A 102 -25.85 -0.24 3.82
C ILE A 102 -25.87 1.26 4.11
N ASN A 103 -27.06 1.78 4.46
CA ASN A 103 -27.18 3.14 4.97
C ASN A 103 -27.05 3.10 6.50
N PRO A 104 -25.95 3.59 7.10
CA PRO A 104 -25.77 3.52 8.54
C PRO A 104 -26.76 4.41 9.31
N SER A 105 -27.44 5.34 8.63
CA SER A 105 -28.41 6.26 9.21
C SER A 105 -29.87 5.87 8.95
N GLU A 106 -30.14 4.65 8.50
CA GLU A 106 -31.48 4.24 8.03
C GLU A 106 -32.54 4.13 9.14
N SER A 107 -32.17 3.71 10.36
CA SER A 107 -33.14 3.58 11.46
C SER A 107 -33.71 4.95 11.84
N ASP A 108 -35.02 5.06 12.03
CA ASP A 108 -35.67 6.27 12.54
C ASP A 108 -35.39 6.49 14.04
N ASN A 109 -35.04 5.43 14.77
CA ASN A 109 -34.70 5.48 16.19
C ASN A 109 -33.27 6.02 16.39
N ARG A 110 -33.14 7.11 17.16
CA ARG A 110 -31.86 7.76 17.41
C ARG A 110 -30.88 6.87 18.18
N ASP A 111 -31.37 6.08 19.14
CA ASP A 111 -30.51 5.27 19.99
C ASP A 111 -29.91 4.11 19.19
N GLU A 112 -30.73 3.42 18.39
CA GLU A 112 -30.28 2.38 17.45
C GLU A 112 -29.25 2.89 16.44
N ARG A 113 -29.46 4.09 15.86
CA ARG A 113 -28.48 4.70 14.95
C ARG A 113 -27.14 4.95 15.64
N ASN A 114 -27.17 5.48 16.86
CA ASN A 114 -25.94 5.78 17.61
C ASN A 114 -25.21 4.50 18.01
N GLU A 115 -25.92 3.44 18.39
CA GLU A 115 -25.32 2.12 18.65
C GLU A 115 -24.66 1.56 17.40
N PHE A 116 -25.31 1.70 16.23
CA PHE A 116 -24.72 1.25 14.97
C PHE A 116 -23.48 2.06 14.59
N TYR A 117 -23.50 3.38 14.79
CA TYR A 117 -22.31 4.22 14.61
C TYR A 117 -21.16 3.78 15.52
N GLN A 118 -21.45 3.52 16.80
CA GLN A 118 -20.44 3.04 17.75
C GLN A 118 -19.86 1.70 17.30
N TYR A 119 -20.70 0.75 16.85
CA TYR A 119 -20.24 -0.52 16.30
C TYR A 119 -19.26 -0.35 15.12
N LEU A 120 -19.57 0.58 14.19
CA LEU A 120 -18.68 0.83 13.05
C LEU A 120 -17.34 1.43 13.50
N GLN A 121 -17.36 2.33 14.49
CA GLN A 121 -16.15 2.90 15.07
C GLN A 121 -15.31 1.87 15.82
N ASP A 122 -15.95 1.01 16.63
CA ASP A 122 -15.28 -0.07 17.35
C ASP A 122 -14.69 -1.11 16.38
N SER A 123 -15.30 -1.26 15.20
CA SER A 123 -14.78 -2.08 14.09
C SER A 123 -13.63 -1.40 13.33
N GLY A 124 -13.28 -0.15 13.67
CA GLY A 124 -12.15 0.60 13.10
C GLY A 124 -12.49 1.58 11.99
N LEU A 125 -13.78 1.78 11.65
CA LEU A 125 -14.19 2.77 10.64
C LEU A 125 -14.31 4.17 11.22
N GLN A 126 -13.98 5.18 10.41
CA GLN A 126 -14.10 6.58 10.77
C GLN A 126 -15.28 7.23 10.06
N TYR A 127 -16.03 8.05 10.80
CA TYR A 127 -17.11 8.85 10.23
C TYR A 127 -16.61 10.22 9.77
N THR A 128 -17.37 10.85 8.89
CA THR A 128 -17.16 12.22 8.45
C THR A 128 -18.49 12.98 8.50
N ASN A 129 -18.48 14.21 8.99
CA ASN A 129 -19.63 15.10 8.92
C ASN A 129 -19.59 15.88 7.61
N ILE A 130 -20.68 15.84 6.86
CA ILE A 130 -20.84 16.58 5.61
C ILE A 130 -21.96 17.60 5.77
N THR A 131 -21.71 18.82 5.30
CA THR A 131 -22.70 19.90 5.28
C THR A 131 -22.99 20.27 3.84
N PHE A 132 -24.26 20.20 3.43
CA PHE A 132 -24.65 20.46 2.05
C PHE A 132 -26.01 21.14 1.95
N GLN A 133 -26.22 21.86 0.85
CA GLN A 133 -27.50 22.51 0.58
C GLN A 133 -28.48 21.49 -0.03
N THR A 134 -29.64 21.39 0.59
CA THR A 134 -30.81 20.67 0.10
C THR A 134 -31.86 21.68 -0.36
N LYS A 135 -32.92 21.21 -1.05
CA LYS A 135 -34.05 22.07 -1.45
C LYS A 135 -34.72 22.75 -0.25
N ASP A 136 -34.58 22.18 0.94
CA ASP A 136 -35.21 22.63 2.18
C ASP A 136 -34.26 23.40 3.13
N GLY A 137 -33.01 23.67 2.70
CA GLY A 137 -32.01 24.42 3.47
C GLY A 137 -30.67 23.70 3.62
N VAL A 138 -29.84 24.17 4.55
CA VAL A 138 -28.55 23.54 4.86
C VAL A 138 -28.80 22.30 5.72
N SER A 139 -28.32 21.14 5.26
CA SER A 139 -28.41 19.86 5.95
C SER A 139 -27.01 19.41 6.38
N GLU A 140 -26.89 18.86 7.58
CA GLU A 140 -25.69 18.18 8.07
C GLU A 140 -26.00 16.68 8.19
N LYS A 141 -25.13 15.82 7.66
CA LYS A 141 -25.23 14.37 7.80
C LYS A 141 -23.89 13.76 8.19
N ILE A 142 -23.96 12.70 9.00
CA ILE A 142 -22.83 11.83 9.29
C ILE A 142 -22.80 10.74 8.22
N ILE A 143 -21.61 10.46 7.69
CA ILE A 143 -21.37 9.38 6.74
C ILE A 143 -20.21 8.50 7.22
N PHE A 144 -20.23 7.22 6.85
CA PHE A 144 -19.15 6.27 7.10
C PHE A 144 -18.59 5.82 5.75
N PRO A 145 -17.66 6.59 5.16
CA PRO A 145 -17.08 6.27 3.85
C PRO A 145 -16.05 5.14 3.99
N GLY A 146 -16.55 3.93 4.25
CA GLY A 146 -15.75 2.74 4.45
C GLY A 146 -16.56 1.47 4.26
N ALA A 147 -15.86 0.33 4.32
CA ALA A 147 -16.44 -0.99 4.20
C ALA A 147 -15.88 -1.94 5.26
N LEU A 148 -16.67 -2.96 5.63
CA LEU A 148 -16.18 -4.10 6.39
C LEU A 148 -16.10 -5.30 5.45
N ILE A 149 -14.91 -5.88 5.33
CA ILE A 149 -14.67 -7.11 4.57
C ILE A 149 -14.69 -8.27 5.55
N THR A 150 -15.50 -9.28 5.28
CA THR A 150 -15.59 -10.50 6.09
C THR A 150 -15.17 -11.70 5.28
N TYR A 151 -14.31 -12.53 5.85
CA TYR A 151 -13.89 -13.81 5.30
C TYR A 151 -13.87 -14.83 6.44
N ARG A 152 -14.69 -15.88 6.31
CA ARG A 152 -14.93 -16.87 7.38
C ARG A 152 -15.36 -16.18 8.69
N ASN A 153 -14.52 -16.25 9.73
CA ASN A 153 -14.79 -15.66 11.05
C ASN A 153 -14.00 -14.37 11.31
N GLN A 154 -13.34 -13.82 10.30
CA GLN A 154 -12.55 -12.60 10.43
C GLN A 154 -13.25 -11.45 9.71
N THR A 155 -13.15 -10.25 10.29
CA THR A 155 -13.65 -9.00 9.70
C THR A 155 -12.56 -7.95 9.77
N MET A 156 -12.32 -7.25 8.66
CA MET A 156 -11.36 -6.15 8.57
C MET A 156 -12.01 -4.88 8.02
N PRO A 157 -11.72 -3.70 8.59
CA PRO A 157 -12.20 -2.43 8.06
C PRO A 157 -11.37 -1.95 6.86
N VAL A 158 -12.04 -1.26 5.94
CA VAL A 158 -11.46 -0.53 4.82
C VAL A 158 -11.97 0.90 4.84
N GLN A 159 -11.09 1.86 5.10
CA GLN A 159 -11.43 3.28 5.08
C GLN A 159 -11.28 3.81 3.64
N LEU A 160 -12.42 4.06 2.97
CA LEU A 160 -12.46 4.40 1.55
C LEU A 160 -12.34 5.90 1.28
N LEU A 161 -12.47 6.73 2.30
CA LEU A 161 -12.11 8.15 2.26
C LEU A 161 -11.12 8.42 3.39
N LYS A 162 -9.88 8.74 3.02
CA LYS A 162 -8.83 9.14 3.97
C LYS A 162 -8.87 10.66 4.10
N SER A 163 -9.30 11.15 5.27
CA SER A 163 -9.37 12.58 5.56
C SER A 163 -8.28 13.00 6.52
N ASN A 164 -7.28 13.73 6.01
CA ASN A 164 -6.28 14.38 6.86
C ASN A 164 -6.72 15.79 7.27
N GLU A 165 -7.78 16.31 6.65
CA GLU A 165 -8.29 17.67 6.86
C GLU A 165 -9.72 17.68 7.41
N ARG A 166 -10.13 18.84 7.94
CA ARG A 166 -11.48 19.02 8.53
C ARG A 166 -12.58 19.23 7.48
N ALA A 167 -12.21 19.48 6.22
CA ALA A 167 -13.15 19.68 5.12
C ALA A 167 -12.82 18.71 3.98
N VAL A 168 -13.85 18.14 3.35
CA VAL A 168 -13.67 17.22 2.23
C VAL A 168 -13.49 18.01 0.94
N ASP A 169 -12.30 17.92 0.35
CA ASP A 169 -11.97 18.49 -0.95
C ASP A 169 -12.38 17.52 -2.08
N PRO A 170 -12.97 17.99 -3.20
CA PRO A 170 -13.16 17.19 -4.41
C PRO A 170 -11.93 16.37 -4.84
N GLU A 171 -10.71 16.88 -4.63
CA GLU A 171 -9.46 16.17 -4.93
C GLU A 171 -9.29 14.90 -4.07
N MET A 172 -9.71 14.93 -2.81
CA MET A 172 -9.66 13.78 -1.92
C MET A 172 -10.54 12.63 -2.42
N ILE A 173 -11.70 12.97 -2.99
CA ILE A 173 -12.60 11.98 -3.58
C ILE A 173 -11.98 11.38 -4.84
N ASN A 174 -11.31 12.18 -5.68
CA ASN A 174 -10.58 11.65 -6.82
C ASN A 174 -9.48 10.69 -6.38
N ASN A 175 -8.67 11.06 -5.39
CA ASN A 175 -7.62 10.20 -4.84
C ASN A 175 -8.20 8.91 -4.25
N SER A 176 -9.32 9.01 -3.54
CA SER A 176 -10.03 7.86 -3.00
C SER A 176 -10.49 6.91 -4.12
N VAL A 177 -11.08 7.45 -5.19
CA VAL A 177 -11.52 6.67 -6.37
C VAL A 177 -10.35 5.95 -7.04
N ASN A 178 -9.21 6.63 -7.19
CA ASN A 178 -8.01 6.06 -7.80
C ASN A 178 -7.42 4.92 -6.94
N ASN A 179 -7.52 5.02 -5.62
CA ASN A 179 -6.95 4.05 -4.69
C ASN A 179 -7.87 2.87 -4.35
N LEU A 180 -9.13 2.84 -4.84
CA LEU A 180 -10.10 1.80 -4.48
C LEU A 180 -9.59 0.38 -4.71
N GLU A 181 -8.95 0.13 -5.86
CA GLU A 181 -8.41 -1.20 -6.17
C GLU A 181 -7.38 -1.63 -5.13
N TYR A 182 -6.46 -0.73 -4.79
CA TYR A 182 -5.44 -1.00 -3.79
C TYR A 182 -6.07 -1.29 -2.43
N GLU A 183 -6.97 -0.43 -1.95
CA GLU A 183 -7.58 -0.58 -0.62
C GLU A 183 -8.34 -1.91 -0.46
N PHE A 184 -9.11 -2.30 -1.49
CA PHE A 184 -9.82 -3.59 -1.47
C PHE A 184 -8.86 -4.77 -1.60
N SER A 185 -7.99 -4.78 -2.62
CA SER A 185 -7.11 -5.93 -2.88
C SER A 185 -6.10 -6.15 -1.76
N HIS A 186 -5.60 -5.06 -1.17
CA HIS A 186 -4.73 -5.10 0.00
C HIS A 186 -5.44 -5.72 1.21
N THR A 187 -6.67 -5.30 1.50
CA THR A 187 -7.41 -5.82 2.65
C THR A 187 -7.86 -7.26 2.45
N ILE A 188 -8.30 -7.62 1.23
CA ILE A 188 -8.62 -9.01 0.87
C ILE A 188 -7.37 -9.89 1.04
N ARG A 189 -6.21 -9.47 0.55
CA ARG A 189 -4.97 -10.21 0.76
C ARG A 189 -4.65 -10.42 2.23
N ARG A 190 -4.86 -9.40 3.08
CA ARG A 190 -4.62 -9.49 4.51
C ARG A 190 -5.58 -10.43 5.23
N ILE A 191 -6.86 -10.42 4.87
CA ILE A 191 -7.86 -11.27 5.53
C ILE A 191 -7.77 -12.75 5.14
N LEU A 192 -7.18 -13.04 3.97
CA LEU A 192 -6.90 -14.39 3.50
C LEU A 192 -5.65 -15.02 4.14
N MET A 193 -4.76 -14.21 4.73
CA MET A 193 -3.54 -14.72 5.36
C MET A 193 -3.87 -15.37 6.71
N ASP A 194 -3.62 -16.68 6.83
CA ASP A 194 -3.77 -17.41 8.10
C ASP A 194 -2.87 -16.87 9.22
N LYS A 195 -1.69 -16.36 8.85
CA LYS A 195 -0.71 -15.75 9.75
C LYS A 195 -0.20 -14.46 9.15
N THR A 196 -0.33 -13.36 9.89
CA THR A 196 0.31 -12.10 9.55
C THR A 196 1.83 -12.28 9.53
N PRO A 197 2.52 -11.98 8.40
CA PRO A 197 3.97 -12.11 8.34
C PRO A 197 4.64 -11.15 9.31
N SER A 198 5.81 -11.55 9.78
CA SER A 198 6.55 -10.88 10.85
C SER A 198 7.88 -10.33 10.36
N ILE A 199 8.16 -9.08 10.71
CA ILE A 199 9.37 -8.35 10.33
C ILE A 199 10.13 -7.99 11.61
N ALA A 200 11.42 -8.30 11.66
CA ALA A 200 12.31 -7.92 12.75
C ALA A 200 13.33 -6.88 12.28
N PHE A 201 13.31 -5.71 12.91
CA PHE A 201 14.40 -4.74 12.85
C PHE A 201 15.51 -5.21 13.79
N ILE A 202 16.68 -5.49 13.21
CA ILE A 202 17.83 -5.99 13.94
C ILE A 202 18.51 -4.86 14.71
N GLN A 203 18.98 -5.20 15.91
CA GLN A 203 19.78 -4.35 16.77
C GLN A 203 20.99 -5.11 17.30
N GLY A 204 22.03 -4.37 17.69
CA GLY A 204 23.25 -4.90 18.31
C GLY A 204 24.54 -4.40 17.64
N HIS A 205 24.42 -3.72 16.50
CA HIS A 205 25.55 -3.25 15.68
C HIS A 205 25.42 -1.75 15.35
N GLY A 206 24.77 -0.98 16.22
CA GLY A 206 24.53 0.45 16.06
C GLY A 206 23.60 0.80 14.90
N GLU A 207 22.63 -0.07 14.61
CA GLU A 207 21.57 0.20 13.65
C GLU A 207 20.69 1.38 14.08
N ASN A 208 20.04 2.02 13.09
CA ASN A 208 19.15 3.16 13.30
C ASN A 208 18.15 2.95 14.45
N SER A 209 18.01 4.00 15.26
CA SER A 209 17.08 4.04 16.38
C SER A 209 15.62 3.99 15.92
N ARG A 210 14.71 3.72 16.86
CA ARG A 210 13.25 3.75 16.58
C ARG A 210 12.79 5.10 16.04
N MET A 211 13.42 6.19 16.47
CA MET A 211 13.06 7.52 16.01
C MET A 211 13.39 7.70 14.52
N GLU A 212 14.54 7.18 14.07
CA GLU A 212 15.01 7.30 12.70
C GLU A 212 14.24 6.42 11.71
N THR A 213 13.68 5.30 12.17
CA THR A 213 12.89 4.37 11.32
C THR A 213 11.39 4.42 11.60
N SER A 214 10.91 5.39 12.40
CA SER A 214 9.53 5.43 12.90
C SER A 214 8.49 5.36 11.78
N ASP A 215 8.66 6.17 10.74
CA ASP A 215 7.72 6.23 9.62
C ASP A 215 7.64 4.89 8.88
N ALA A 216 8.79 4.24 8.67
CA ALA A 216 8.86 2.92 8.04
C ALA A 216 8.25 1.83 8.94
N GLU A 217 8.51 1.84 10.25
CA GLU A 217 7.91 0.91 11.19
C GLU A 217 6.38 1.05 11.23
N ILE A 218 5.87 2.29 11.23
CA ILE A 218 4.42 2.58 11.20
C ILE A 218 3.80 2.04 9.91
N LEU A 219 4.37 2.36 8.75
CA LEU A 219 3.85 1.91 7.47
C LEU A 219 3.86 0.39 7.34
N LEU A 220 4.94 -0.27 7.77
CA LEU A 220 5.02 -1.73 7.75
C LEU A 220 4.05 -2.39 8.73
N SER A 221 3.78 -1.76 9.88
CA SER A 221 2.86 -2.28 10.90
C SER A 221 1.41 -2.38 10.42
N GLU A 222 1.06 -1.68 9.33
CA GLU A 222 -0.26 -1.81 8.70
C GLU A 222 -0.52 -3.22 8.16
N SER A 223 0.54 -3.94 7.74
CA SER A 223 0.44 -5.26 7.09
C SER A 223 1.19 -6.38 7.80
N TYR A 224 2.14 -6.03 8.68
CA TYR A 224 3.09 -6.96 9.25
C TYR A 224 3.20 -6.79 10.77
N VAL A 225 3.55 -7.87 11.46
CA VAL A 225 3.96 -7.79 12.86
C VAL A 225 5.40 -7.29 12.90
N VAL A 226 5.59 -6.01 13.21
CA VAL A 226 6.90 -5.36 13.27
C VAL A 226 7.45 -5.41 14.71
N THR A 227 8.67 -5.92 14.86
CA THR A 227 9.36 -6.02 16.15
C THR A 227 10.81 -5.57 16.03
N ARG A 228 11.41 -5.12 17.15
CA ARG A 228 12.85 -4.88 17.24
C ARG A 228 13.50 -6.00 18.05
N VAL A 229 14.63 -6.51 17.57
CA VAL A 229 15.31 -7.67 18.14
C VAL A 229 16.80 -7.40 18.23
N THR A 230 17.33 -7.48 19.44
CA THR A 230 18.77 -7.50 19.66
C THR A 230 19.30 -8.91 19.51
N ILE A 231 20.27 -9.12 18.62
CA ILE A 231 20.90 -10.44 18.42
C ILE A 231 22.04 -10.65 19.42
N ASP A 232 23.09 -9.83 19.43
CA ASP A 232 24.19 -9.85 20.42
C ASP A 232 24.64 -11.28 20.82
N GLY A 233 24.83 -12.15 19.82
CA GLY A 233 25.23 -13.56 20.02
C GLY A 233 24.16 -14.50 20.60
N GLN A 234 22.92 -14.05 20.82
CA GLN A 234 21.84 -14.84 21.40
C GLN A 234 21.19 -15.77 20.35
N LEU A 235 21.51 -17.06 20.41
CA LEU A 235 21.00 -18.08 19.47
C LEU A 235 19.46 -18.12 19.34
N ASP A 236 18.76 -17.80 20.42
CA ASP A 236 17.30 -17.76 20.45
C ASP A 236 16.72 -16.43 19.94
N ALA A 237 17.52 -15.43 19.58
CA ALA A 237 17.01 -14.15 19.11
C ALA A 237 16.22 -14.29 17.80
N LEU A 238 16.74 -15.02 16.81
CA LEU A 238 16.12 -15.16 15.48
C LEU A 238 15.36 -16.47 15.26
N SER A 239 15.50 -17.43 16.17
CA SER A 239 14.94 -18.78 15.98
C SER A 239 14.44 -19.40 17.27
N ILE A 240 13.54 -20.38 17.15
CA ILE A 240 13.04 -21.21 18.26
C ILE A 240 13.43 -22.67 18.03
N PRO A 241 13.82 -23.42 19.09
CA PRO A 241 14.00 -24.86 19.00
C PRO A 241 12.66 -25.57 18.75
N ILE A 242 12.68 -26.64 17.95
CA ILE A 242 11.53 -27.48 17.61
C ILE A 242 11.65 -28.86 18.29
N ASP A 243 12.85 -29.26 18.69
CA ASP A 243 13.16 -30.51 19.37
C ASP A 243 13.75 -30.27 20.76
N ASP A 244 13.63 -31.28 21.63
CA ASP A 244 14.17 -31.25 23.00
C ASP A 244 15.70 -31.10 23.03
N ASP A 245 16.37 -31.54 21.96
CA ASP A 245 17.82 -31.43 21.79
C ASP A 245 18.27 -30.04 21.27
N GLY A 246 17.34 -29.17 20.86
CA GLY A 246 17.60 -27.81 20.37
C GLY A 246 18.35 -27.72 19.03
N LYS A 247 18.55 -28.85 18.34
CA LYS A 247 19.30 -28.94 17.08
C LYS A 247 18.49 -28.46 15.90
N ARG A 248 17.17 -28.70 15.91
CA ARG A 248 16.26 -28.24 14.87
C ARG A 248 15.62 -26.97 15.33
N ARG A 249 15.78 -25.90 14.55
CA ARG A 249 15.30 -24.56 14.91
C ARG A 249 14.51 -23.93 13.78
N LEU A 250 13.36 -23.36 14.07
CA LEU A 250 12.53 -22.62 13.11
C LEU A 250 12.80 -21.13 13.23
N ASN A 251 12.73 -20.39 12.12
CA ASN A 251 12.81 -18.93 12.16
C ASN A 251 11.61 -18.36 12.92
N LYS A 252 11.89 -17.39 13.82
CA LYS A 252 10.86 -16.63 14.54
C LYS A 252 10.16 -15.61 13.64
N TYR A 253 10.93 -15.07 12.69
CA TYR A 253 10.52 -13.97 11.82
C TYR A 253 10.54 -14.40 10.35
N ASP A 254 9.75 -13.74 9.52
CA ASP A 254 9.70 -14.01 8.09
C ASP A 254 10.70 -13.13 7.32
N MET A 255 11.00 -11.93 7.86
CA MET A 255 11.98 -11.00 7.31
C MET A 255 12.78 -10.27 8.39
N LEU A 256 14.05 -9.99 8.10
CA LEU A 256 14.90 -9.09 8.88
C LEU A 256 15.17 -7.79 8.10
N ILE A 257 15.23 -6.68 8.82
CA ILE A 257 15.70 -5.40 8.30
C ILE A 257 16.92 -4.98 9.14
N ILE A 258 18.05 -4.80 8.46
CA ILE A 258 19.30 -4.32 9.06
C ILE A 258 19.55 -2.92 8.51
N SER A 259 19.33 -1.91 9.37
CA SER A 259 19.29 -0.51 8.98
C SER A 259 20.51 0.27 9.44
N ASP A 260 21.37 0.62 8.50
CA ASP A 260 22.61 1.38 8.64
C ASP A 260 23.46 0.98 9.87
N PRO A 261 23.93 -0.28 9.96
CA PRO A 261 24.79 -0.68 11.07
C PRO A 261 26.11 0.13 11.03
N ASP A 262 26.57 0.56 12.20
CA ASP A 262 27.82 1.32 12.36
C ASP A 262 28.98 0.49 12.92
N SER A 263 28.68 -0.71 13.44
CA SER A 263 29.60 -1.57 14.16
C SER A 263 29.76 -2.94 13.52
N ALA A 264 30.89 -3.61 13.78
CA ALA A 264 31.20 -4.91 13.21
C ALA A 264 30.31 -6.03 13.75
N PHE A 265 29.88 -6.93 12.87
CA PHE A 265 29.13 -8.13 13.23
C PHE A 265 30.07 -9.22 13.75
N SER A 266 29.70 -9.84 14.88
CA SER A 266 30.44 -10.98 15.41
C SER A 266 30.28 -12.23 14.53
N ASP A 267 31.18 -13.21 14.67
CA ASP A 267 31.04 -14.51 14.00
C ASP A 267 29.70 -15.19 14.34
N ALA A 268 29.25 -15.05 15.58
CA ALA A 268 27.98 -15.61 16.03
C ALA A 268 26.79 -14.92 15.34
N ASP A 269 26.80 -13.59 15.24
CA ASP A 269 25.73 -12.82 14.61
C ASP A 269 25.65 -13.10 13.11
N ARG A 270 26.80 -13.13 12.42
CA ARG A 270 26.87 -13.52 11.00
C ARG A 270 26.33 -14.91 10.77
N PHE A 271 26.71 -15.88 11.61
CA PHE A 271 26.20 -17.25 11.54
C PHE A 271 24.68 -17.30 11.75
N MET A 272 24.14 -16.55 12.71
CA MET A 272 22.69 -16.52 12.96
C MET A 272 21.91 -15.97 11.77
N ILE A 273 22.39 -14.89 11.15
CA ILE A 273 21.75 -14.29 9.96
C ILE A 273 21.88 -15.22 8.75
N ASP A 274 23.03 -15.86 8.56
CA ASP A 274 23.23 -16.89 7.53
C ASP A 274 22.23 -18.05 7.69
N GLN A 275 22.14 -18.62 8.90
CA GLN A 275 21.21 -19.71 9.17
C GLN A 275 19.74 -19.30 9.00
N PHE A 276 19.41 -18.03 9.30
CA PHE A 276 18.09 -17.49 9.05
C PHE A 276 17.77 -17.47 7.54
N ILE A 277 18.71 -16.99 6.71
CA ILE A 277 18.57 -16.94 5.24
C ILE A 277 18.48 -18.36 4.67
N MET A 278 19.36 -19.28 5.09
CA MET A 278 19.37 -20.67 4.63
C MET A 278 18.05 -21.40 4.89
N LYS A 279 17.29 -20.98 5.91
CA LYS A 279 15.96 -21.53 6.25
C LYS A 279 14.81 -20.85 5.51
N GLY A 280 15.11 -20.01 4.53
CA GLY A 280 14.12 -19.31 3.70
C GLY A 280 13.68 -17.94 4.25
N GLY A 281 14.33 -17.46 5.30
CA GLY A 281 14.11 -16.11 5.80
C GLY A 281 14.62 -15.05 4.83
N LYS A 282 13.94 -13.89 4.78
CA LYS A 282 14.30 -12.78 3.88
C LYS A 282 15.07 -11.70 4.63
N VAL A 283 16.05 -11.05 4.00
CA VAL A 283 16.81 -9.98 4.65
C VAL A 283 16.90 -8.76 3.74
N ILE A 284 16.59 -7.59 4.29
CA ILE A 284 16.87 -6.29 3.67
C ILE A 284 18.10 -5.71 4.36
N TRP A 285 19.14 -5.45 3.56
CA TRP A 285 20.36 -4.79 3.97
C TRP A 285 20.33 -3.34 3.51
N CYS A 286 20.27 -2.41 4.46
CA CYS A 286 20.47 -0.98 4.22
C CYS A 286 21.82 -0.63 4.83
N VAL A 287 22.90 -0.61 4.04
CA VAL A 287 24.27 -0.47 4.55
C VAL A 287 24.96 0.68 3.85
N ASP A 288 25.51 1.61 4.63
CA ASP A 288 26.48 2.59 4.12
C ASP A 288 27.91 2.09 4.38
N PRO A 289 28.70 1.76 3.33
CA PRO A 289 30.08 1.31 3.50
C PRO A 289 31.03 2.45 3.90
N LEU A 290 30.59 3.71 3.86
CA LEU A 290 31.41 4.88 4.14
C LEU A 290 30.81 5.74 5.27
N VAL A 291 31.65 6.24 6.16
CA VAL A 291 31.28 7.33 7.09
C VAL A 291 31.80 8.62 6.50
N ALA A 292 30.89 9.53 6.14
CA ALA A 292 31.19 10.92 5.82
C ALA A 292 30.47 11.82 6.81
N ASP A 293 31.10 12.07 7.96
CA ASP A 293 30.48 12.84 9.03
C ASP A 293 30.40 14.35 8.67
N MET A 294 29.20 14.92 8.81
CA MET A 294 28.95 16.36 8.67
C MET A 294 29.46 17.17 9.87
N ASP A 295 29.61 16.56 11.05
CA ASP A 295 30.16 17.24 12.22
C ASP A 295 31.66 17.54 12.04
N SER A 296 32.35 16.78 11.19
CA SER A 296 33.71 17.11 10.76
C SER A 296 33.77 18.43 9.98
N LEU A 297 32.74 18.81 9.23
CA LEU A 297 32.65 20.11 8.54
C LEU A 297 32.33 21.28 9.46
N ARG A 298 31.61 21.02 10.56
CA ARG A 298 31.32 22.05 11.56
C ARG A 298 32.56 22.45 12.34
N ASN A 299 33.49 21.51 12.54
CA ASN A 299 34.69 21.70 13.34
C ASN A 299 35.98 21.85 12.50
N SER A 300 35.99 21.43 11.23
CA SER A 300 37.15 21.49 10.34
C SER A 300 36.74 21.74 8.89
N GLN A 301 37.62 22.37 8.09
CA GLN A 301 37.31 22.70 6.68
C GLN A 301 37.44 21.50 5.71
N GLN A 302 37.58 20.28 6.23
CA GLN A 302 37.77 19.06 5.44
C GLN A 302 36.94 17.91 6.03
N THR A 303 36.19 17.22 5.19
CA THR A 303 35.58 15.92 5.53
C THR A 303 36.34 14.83 4.80
N MET A 304 36.79 13.82 5.54
CA MET A 304 37.34 12.57 4.99
C MET A 304 36.29 11.48 5.14
N ALA A 305 36.10 10.70 4.08
CA ALA A 305 35.28 9.50 4.14
C ALA A 305 36.13 8.31 4.59
N PHE A 306 35.69 7.61 5.63
CA PHE A 306 36.35 6.40 6.11
C PHE A 306 35.51 5.17 5.80
N LYS A 307 36.16 4.06 5.44
CA LYS A 307 35.47 2.78 5.24
C LYS A 307 34.97 2.25 6.59
N ARG A 308 33.71 1.82 6.66
CA ARG A 308 33.20 1.02 7.78
C ARG A 308 33.68 -0.42 7.67
N GLU A 309 34.24 -0.95 8.74
CA GLU A 309 34.62 -2.37 8.84
C GLU A 309 33.50 -3.14 9.53
N LEU A 310 32.45 -3.47 8.77
CA LEU A 310 31.26 -4.15 9.30
C LEU A 310 31.44 -5.67 9.40
N GLY A 311 32.40 -6.24 8.65
CA GLY A 311 32.68 -7.67 8.65
C GLY A 311 31.64 -8.50 7.90
N ILE A 312 30.70 -7.88 7.19
CA ILE A 312 29.65 -8.58 6.43
C ILE A 312 30.02 -8.76 4.95
N GLU A 313 31.14 -8.18 4.50
CA GLU A 313 31.52 -8.16 3.09
C GLU A 313 31.74 -9.56 2.52
N GLU A 314 32.35 -10.46 3.28
CA GLU A 314 32.55 -11.85 2.85
C GLU A 314 31.22 -12.60 2.72
N MET A 315 30.32 -12.42 3.70
CA MET A 315 28.99 -13.03 3.69
C MET A 315 28.14 -12.52 2.52
N LEU A 316 28.10 -11.20 2.30
CA LEU A 316 27.40 -10.63 1.14
C LEU A 316 28.01 -11.11 -0.18
N PHE A 317 29.33 -11.24 -0.26
CA PHE A 317 30.02 -11.75 -1.44
C PHE A 317 29.63 -13.19 -1.76
N GLN A 318 29.49 -14.06 -0.74
CA GLN A 318 28.99 -15.42 -0.92
C GLN A 318 27.55 -15.45 -1.46
N TYR A 319 26.73 -14.45 -1.13
CA TYR A 319 25.39 -14.26 -1.70
C TYR A 319 25.37 -13.57 -3.07
N GLY A 320 26.55 -13.22 -3.61
CA GLY A 320 26.68 -12.57 -4.91
C GLY A 320 26.54 -11.05 -4.90
N ALA A 321 26.57 -10.41 -3.73
CA ALA A 321 26.54 -8.96 -3.58
C ALA A 321 27.90 -8.41 -3.13
N ARG A 322 28.27 -7.22 -3.61
CA ARG A 322 29.51 -6.55 -3.21
C ARG A 322 29.24 -5.10 -2.86
N LEU A 323 29.75 -4.67 -1.70
CA LEU A 323 29.73 -3.27 -1.30
C LEU A 323 30.93 -2.56 -1.92
N GLU A 324 30.64 -1.53 -2.70
CA GLU A 324 31.65 -0.65 -3.29
C GLU A 324 31.84 0.59 -2.40
N ASN A 325 33.09 1.00 -2.20
CA ASN A 325 33.42 2.16 -1.37
C ASN A 325 33.38 3.46 -2.19
N ASN A 326 32.32 3.64 -2.97
CA ASN A 326 32.13 4.81 -3.84
C ASN A 326 31.05 5.72 -3.24
N MET A 327 31.25 7.04 -3.36
CA MET A 327 30.22 8.00 -2.98
C MET A 327 29.40 8.43 -4.19
N LEU A 328 28.09 8.48 -4.03
CA LEU A 328 27.20 9.08 -5.02
C LEU A 328 27.20 10.61 -4.82
N LEU A 329 27.42 11.34 -5.91
CA LEU A 329 27.40 12.81 -5.93
C LEU A 329 26.21 13.28 -6.77
N ASP A 330 25.42 14.20 -6.22
CA ASP A 330 24.31 14.84 -6.92
C ASP A 330 24.57 16.34 -7.10
N ARG A 331 24.53 16.80 -8.35
CA ARG A 331 24.66 18.23 -8.68
C ARG A 331 23.44 19.05 -8.24
N SER A 332 22.28 18.41 -8.11
CA SER A 332 21.01 18.99 -7.66
C SER A 332 20.73 18.70 -6.17
N CYS A 333 21.79 18.43 -5.41
CA CYS A 333 21.73 18.09 -4.00
C CYS A 333 21.06 19.14 -3.10
N ALA A 334 20.62 18.69 -1.92
CA ALA A 334 20.07 19.57 -0.90
C ALA A 334 21.19 20.43 -0.27
N PRO A 335 20.99 21.75 -0.12
CA PRO A 335 21.98 22.58 0.55
C PRO A 335 21.97 22.35 2.07
N ILE A 336 23.13 22.54 2.70
CA ILE A 336 23.32 22.52 4.15
C ILE A 336 23.68 23.92 4.64
N GLY A 337 23.14 24.31 5.80
CA GLY A 337 23.48 25.57 6.44
C GLY A 337 24.79 25.46 7.21
N ILE A 338 25.79 26.25 6.84
CA ILE A 338 27.08 26.35 7.52
C ILE A 338 27.20 27.75 8.11
N THR A 339 27.64 27.86 9.36
CA THR A 339 27.92 29.15 9.99
C THR A 339 29.24 29.69 9.46
N THR A 340 29.19 30.71 8.60
CA THR A 340 30.37 31.31 7.95
C THR A 340 30.96 32.49 8.74
N GLY A 341 30.24 32.98 9.75
CA GLY A 341 30.71 34.06 10.60
C GLY A 341 29.67 34.51 11.61
N MET A 342 29.94 35.65 12.26
CA MET A 342 29.01 36.33 13.16
C MET A 342 28.74 37.73 12.63
N MET A 343 27.47 38.09 12.42
CA MET A 343 27.09 39.47 12.13
C MET A 343 26.60 40.12 13.43
N GLY A 344 27.52 40.78 14.13
CA GLY A 344 27.29 41.22 15.51
C GLY A 344 27.27 40.02 16.46
N ASN A 345 26.15 39.80 17.17
CA ASN A 345 25.98 38.69 18.13
C ASN A 345 25.09 37.55 17.60
N GLN A 346 24.80 37.53 16.28
CA GLN A 346 24.04 36.47 15.63
C GLN A 346 24.92 35.69 14.64
N PRO A 347 24.84 34.35 14.64
CA PRO A 347 25.55 33.52 13.67
C PRO A 347 25.00 33.76 12.27
N GLN A 348 25.89 34.11 11.34
CA GLN A 348 25.59 34.21 9.93
C GLN A 348 25.66 32.80 9.33
N ILE A 349 24.52 32.31 8.85
CA ILE A 349 24.39 30.98 8.24
C ILE A 349 24.25 31.16 6.73
N GLU A 350 25.15 30.53 5.98
CA GLU A 350 25.09 30.45 4.53
C GLU A 350 24.80 29.03 4.08
N MET A 351 24.05 28.90 2.98
CA MET A 351 23.62 27.62 2.44
C MET A 351 24.60 27.16 1.36
N PHE A 352 25.29 26.04 1.60
CA PHE A 352 26.22 25.45 0.65
C PHE A 352 25.64 24.16 0.04
N PRO A 353 25.84 23.90 -1.26
CA PRO A 353 25.42 22.64 -1.87
C PRO A 353 26.19 21.48 -1.24
N TRP A 354 25.47 20.47 -0.74
CA TRP A 354 26.06 19.27 -0.14
C TRP A 354 25.90 18.09 -1.08
N TYR A 355 26.88 17.89 -1.97
CA TYR A 355 26.81 16.90 -3.06
C TYR A 355 26.49 15.46 -2.62
N PHE A 356 26.72 15.12 -1.35
CA PHE A 356 26.48 13.81 -0.78
C PHE A 356 25.05 13.61 -0.24
N LYS A 357 24.17 14.61 -0.33
CA LYS A 357 22.75 14.50 0.00
C LYS A 357 21.91 14.62 -1.28
N PRO A 358 21.76 13.52 -2.03
CA PRO A 358 21.01 13.52 -3.27
C PRO A 358 19.55 13.88 -3.02
N VAL A 359 18.97 14.68 -3.91
CA VAL A 359 17.53 14.97 -3.87
C VAL A 359 16.85 13.98 -4.80
N ILE A 360 16.21 12.98 -4.19
CA ILE A 360 15.46 11.96 -4.93
C ILE A 360 14.04 12.48 -5.12
N VAL A 361 13.75 13.01 -6.31
CA VAL A 361 12.39 13.38 -6.72
C VAL A 361 11.82 12.23 -7.53
N PRO A 362 10.71 11.60 -7.11
CA PRO A 362 10.03 10.62 -7.93
C PRO A 362 9.62 11.27 -9.26
N ARG A 363 9.96 10.64 -10.38
CA ARG A 363 9.58 11.12 -11.72
C ARG A 363 8.28 10.49 -12.23
N ASP A 364 7.62 9.65 -11.44
CA ASP A 364 6.33 9.03 -11.78
C ASP A 364 5.33 9.11 -10.61
N PRO A 365 4.02 9.21 -10.91
CA PRO A 365 2.94 9.06 -9.93
C PRO A 365 2.65 7.57 -9.74
N HIS A 366 3.41 6.92 -8.86
CA HIS A 366 3.00 5.63 -8.30
C HIS A 366 2.56 5.80 -6.86
#